data_AF-Q2HAD6-F1
#
_entry.id   AF-Q2HAD6-F1
#
_cell.length_a   1.000
_cell.length_b   1.000
_cell.length_c   1.000
_cell.angle_alpha   90.00
_cell.angle_beta   90.00
_cell.angle_gamma   90.00
#
_symmetry.space_group_name_H-M   'P 1'
#
loop_
_entity.id
_entity.type
_entity.pdbx_description
1 polymer ?
#
loop_
_entity_poly.entity_id
_entity_poly.type
_entity_poly.pdbx_seq_one_letter_code
_entity_poly.pdbx_strand_id
1 'polypeptide(L)'
;MATNNPKRHTRTWALSSPDPPGENRNAADHHQHQQHQGSWKSRDWSPPTQVEPSSAPRPSFVAESEPPLPQRGPEHRPKTPSPDKPLTRRSGHIGPPTTTTTANNNPTPTPTTPPFPASPSLPLTTPLTLHSPPPPTSDTPLHPEDLITDVLARLASSLNLAQRFQPTSQTRPLRPFERGYWLVDCRGWDAALKRSAWGFLASYLAKGAAGWGTSCTRDAGFAWLRVYCWGGVVGHMYLVLYLMSRRRVLETGAEWVGAEGTAVVVVAARAAKAPAAEGRWEVGGGS
;
A
#
# COMPACT_ATOMS: atom_id res chain seq x y z
N MET A 1 29.80 11.39 72.36
CA MET A 1 29.32 12.77 72.61
C MET A 1 29.51 13.56 71.33
N ALA A 2 28.56 14.18 70.65
CA ALA A 2 27.11 14.27 70.75
C ALA A 2 26.55 14.39 69.31
N THR A 3 25.44 13.73 69.04
CA THR A 3 24.67 13.76 67.79
C THR A 3 23.95 15.09 67.61
N ASN A 4 23.79 15.59 66.38
CA ASN A 4 22.79 16.61 66.12
C ASN A 4 22.05 16.40 64.80
N ASN A 5 20.73 16.42 64.92
CA ASN A 5 19.68 16.18 63.92
C ASN A 5 18.72 17.38 64.01
N PRO A 6 18.25 17.94 62.89
CA PRO A 6 17.01 18.69 62.92
C PRO A 6 15.97 18.15 61.93
N LYS A 7 14.97 17.49 62.53
CA LYS A 7 13.52 17.78 62.45
C LYS A 7 12.89 18.01 61.07
N ARG A 8 12.06 17.02 60.71
CA ARG A 8 10.97 17.01 59.75
C ARG A 8 9.94 18.10 60.03
N HIS A 9 9.46 18.77 58.98
CA HIS A 9 8.17 19.47 58.96
C HIS A 9 7.25 18.79 57.94
N THR A 10 6.24 18.09 58.45
CA THR A 10 5.06 17.64 57.72
C THR A 10 4.05 18.79 57.68
N ARG A 11 3.63 19.21 56.47
CA ARG A 11 2.45 20.08 56.28
C ARG A 11 1.29 19.25 55.73
N THR A 12 0.32 19.05 56.59
CA THR A 12 -1.05 18.61 56.33
C THR A 12 -1.81 19.71 55.58
N TRP A 13 -2.53 19.35 54.53
CA TRP A 13 -3.56 20.20 53.91
C TRP A 13 -4.87 19.42 53.92
N ALA A 14 -5.87 19.93 54.62
CA ALA A 14 -7.24 19.45 54.59
C ALA A 14 -8.22 20.63 54.64
N LEU A 15 -9.17 20.58 53.69
CA LEU A 15 -10.53 21.11 53.69
C LEU A 15 -10.77 22.63 53.81
N SER A 16 -11.38 23.21 52.77
CA SER A 16 -12.78 23.68 52.81
C SER A 16 -13.23 24.25 51.46
N SER A 17 -14.33 23.70 50.93
CA SER A 17 -15.16 24.28 49.86
C SER A 17 -16.02 25.42 50.38
N PRO A 18 -16.52 26.29 49.47
CA PRO A 18 -17.87 26.82 49.59
C PRO A 18 -18.75 26.50 48.36
N ASP A 19 -20.01 26.18 48.66
CA ASP A 19 -21.11 25.86 47.74
C ASP A 19 -21.65 27.08 46.94
N PRO A 20 -22.48 26.86 45.89
CA PRO A 20 -22.87 27.86 44.90
C PRO A 20 -24.29 28.43 45.10
N PRO A 21 -24.66 29.52 44.39
CA PRO A 21 -26.02 29.77 43.92
C PRO A 21 -26.06 29.60 42.38
N GLY A 22 -27.11 29.15 41.70
CA GLY A 22 -28.55 29.23 41.96
C GLY A 22 -29.23 29.62 40.64
N GLU A 23 -29.72 28.59 39.93
CA GLU A 23 -30.89 28.52 39.03
C GLU A 23 -31.31 29.74 38.16
N ASN A 24 -31.33 29.56 36.82
CA ASN A 24 -32.53 29.88 36.03
C ASN A 24 -32.55 29.15 34.66
N ARG A 25 -33.77 29.01 34.14
CA ARG A 25 -34.33 27.96 33.29
C ARG A 25 -34.46 28.35 31.81
N ASN A 26 -34.86 27.33 31.02
CA ASN A 26 -35.51 27.34 29.69
C ASN A 26 -34.55 27.45 28.48
N ALA A 27 -34.71 26.72 27.37
CA ALA A 27 -35.84 25.94 26.85
C ALA A 27 -35.35 24.85 25.86
N ALA A 28 -36.28 23.94 25.59
CA ALA A 28 -36.31 22.94 24.52
C ALA A 28 -35.76 23.41 23.17
N ASP A 29 -35.18 22.48 22.39
CA ASP A 29 -35.76 22.18 21.08
C ASP A 29 -35.36 20.80 20.53
N HIS A 30 -36.37 20.16 19.94
CA HIS A 30 -36.35 18.90 19.20
C HIS A 30 -35.84 19.11 17.75
N HIS A 31 -35.60 17.99 17.04
CA HIS A 31 -35.36 17.84 15.57
C HIS A 31 -33.91 18.03 15.10
N GLN A 32 -33.38 17.35 14.09
CA GLN A 32 -33.77 16.18 13.30
C GLN A 32 -32.57 15.83 12.41
N HIS A 33 -32.47 14.55 12.09
CA HIS A 33 -31.61 13.93 11.08
C HIS A 33 -31.60 14.71 9.74
N GLN A 34 -30.43 15.09 9.20
CA GLN A 34 -30.29 15.19 7.75
C GLN A 34 -28.84 15.02 7.27
N GLN A 35 -28.73 14.07 6.35
CA GLN A 35 -27.55 13.75 5.56
C GLN A 35 -27.32 14.84 4.51
N HIS A 36 -26.11 15.38 4.44
CA HIS A 36 -25.68 16.14 3.26
C HIS A 36 -24.65 15.33 2.48
N GLN A 37 -25.15 14.65 1.46
CA GLN A 37 -24.37 14.31 0.28
C GLN A 37 -24.09 15.61 -0.47
N GLY A 38 -22.85 16.10 -0.40
CA GLY A 38 -22.40 17.27 -1.14
C GLY A 38 -22.10 16.90 -2.59
N SER A 39 -22.96 17.38 -3.49
CA SER A 39 -22.84 17.36 -4.96
C SER A 39 -21.68 18.26 -5.42
N TRP A 40 -20.70 17.69 -6.11
CA TRP A 40 -19.62 18.46 -6.75
C TRP A 40 -20.06 18.79 -8.17
N LYS A 41 -20.81 19.88 -8.32
CA LYS A 41 -21.07 20.50 -9.63
C LYS A 41 -20.02 21.58 -9.91
N SER A 42 -19.53 21.54 -11.14
CA SER A 42 -18.63 22.47 -11.82
C SER A 42 -18.70 23.91 -11.33
N ARG A 43 -17.53 24.50 -11.14
CA ARG A 43 -17.34 25.92 -11.44
C ARG A 43 -16.25 26.04 -12.48
N ASP A 44 -16.64 26.64 -13.59
CA ASP A 44 -15.78 27.12 -14.66
C ASP A 44 -14.70 28.02 -14.08
N TRP A 45 -13.45 27.75 -14.48
CA TRP A 45 -12.32 28.63 -14.25
C TRP A 45 -11.71 28.99 -15.61
N SER A 46 -11.83 30.26 -15.98
CA SER A 46 -11.12 30.85 -17.13
C SER A 46 -9.81 31.49 -16.66
N PRO A 47 -8.71 31.42 -17.45
CA PRO A 47 -7.40 31.91 -17.03
C PRO A 47 -7.20 33.40 -17.36
N PRO A 48 -6.37 34.14 -16.61
CA PRO A 48 -5.88 35.43 -17.06
C PRO A 48 -4.56 35.33 -17.84
N THR A 49 -4.48 36.23 -18.81
CA THR A 49 -3.54 36.46 -19.89
C THR A 49 -2.09 36.73 -19.48
N GLN A 50 -1.17 36.33 -20.38
CA GLN A 50 0.27 36.57 -20.37
C GLN A 50 0.68 38.05 -20.32
N VAL A 51 1.83 38.31 -19.69
CA VAL A 51 2.69 39.46 -20.00
C VAL A 51 4.17 39.02 -19.91
N GLU A 52 4.90 39.13 -21.02
CA GLU A 52 6.37 39.12 -21.17
C GLU A 52 6.74 40.57 -21.56
N PRO A 53 7.91 41.12 -21.15
CA PRO A 53 9.02 41.10 -22.11
C PRO A 53 10.47 41.06 -21.53
N SER A 54 11.34 40.33 -22.24
CA SER A 54 12.61 40.78 -22.86
C SER A 54 13.96 40.85 -22.08
N SER A 55 14.92 40.12 -22.69
CA SER A 55 16.36 40.43 -22.94
C SER A 55 17.48 39.84 -22.06
N ALA A 56 18.42 39.17 -22.76
CA ALA A 56 19.64 38.45 -22.34
C ALA A 56 20.88 39.40 -22.17
N PRO A 57 22.12 38.96 -21.81
CA PRO A 57 22.95 37.95 -22.53
C PRO A 57 23.82 36.99 -21.67
N ARG A 58 24.38 35.97 -22.35
CA ARG A 58 25.44 35.04 -21.90
C ARG A 58 26.81 35.73 -21.78
N PRO A 59 27.76 35.07 -21.09
CA PRO A 59 28.98 34.68 -21.80
C PRO A 59 29.42 33.23 -21.56
N SER A 60 30.19 32.75 -22.53
CA SER A 60 30.77 31.42 -22.76
C SER A 60 32.26 31.39 -22.42
N PHE A 61 32.77 30.33 -21.77
CA PHE A 61 34.14 29.79 -21.88
C PHE A 61 34.10 28.31 -21.40
N VAL A 62 34.45 27.31 -22.24
CA VAL A 62 35.76 26.60 -22.38
C VAL A 62 36.08 25.72 -21.16
N ALA A 63 36.52 24.46 -21.19
CA ALA A 63 36.78 23.40 -22.19
C ALA A 63 37.03 22.08 -21.41
N GLU A 64 37.18 20.97 -22.15
CA GLU A 64 37.80 19.67 -21.80
C GLU A 64 37.68 19.10 -20.37
N SER A 65 37.25 17.85 -20.14
CA SER A 65 37.99 16.69 -20.65
C SER A 65 37.23 15.38 -20.35
N GLU A 66 37.08 14.57 -21.40
CA GLU A 66 36.70 13.16 -21.38
C GLU A 66 37.97 12.29 -21.36
N PRO A 67 38.02 11.20 -20.58
CA PRO A 67 38.97 10.11 -20.82
C PRO A 67 38.28 8.80 -21.25
N PRO A 68 38.98 7.93 -22.00
CA PRO A 68 38.39 7.10 -23.04
C PRO A 68 38.00 5.67 -22.62
N LEU A 69 37.08 5.09 -23.40
CA LEU A 69 36.79 3.65 -23.50
C LEU A 69 37.93 2.88 -24.19
N PRO A 70 38.22 1.63 -23.79
CA PRO A 70 38.84 0.63 -24.66
C PRO A 70 37.80 -0.24 -25.39
N GLN A 71 38.07 -0.52 -26.67
CA GLN A 71 37.26 -1.33 -27.59
C GLN A 71 37.61 -2.85 -27.55
N ARG A 72 36.61 -3.67 -27.89
CA ARG A 72 36.55 -5.02 -28.55
C ARG A 72 37.84 -5.86 -28.65
N GLY A 73 37.86 -7.11 -28.18
CA GLY A 73 37.32 -8.36 -28.81
C GLY A 73 38.43 -9.46 -28.72
N PRO A 74 38.25 -10.77 -29.08
CA PRO A 74 37.17 -11.45 -29.81
C PRO A 74 36.68 -12.79 -29.18
N GLU A 75 35.84 -13.49 -29.95
CA GLU A 75 35.10 -14.74 -29.75
C GLU A 75 35.85 -15.96 -29.20
N HIS A 76 35.14 -16.82 -28.42
CA HIS A 76 35.18 -18.28 -28.60
C HIS A 76 34.03 -19.00 -27.83
N ARG A 77 33.05 -19.52 -28.59
CA ARG A 77 32.34 -20.79 -28.29
C ARG A 77 33.14 -21.90 -29.03
N PRO A 78 32.89 -23.23 -28.90
CA PRO A 78 31.92 -23.96 -28.06
C PRO A 78 32.47 -25.23 -27.36
N LYS A 79 31.67 -25.83 -26.45
CA LYS A 79 31.21 -27.24 -26.48
C LYS A 79 30.79 -27.74 -25.08
N THR A 80 29.52 -28.15 -24.99
CA THR A 80 29.00 -29.19 -24.08
C THR A 80 29.69 -30.54 -24.34
N PRO A 81 29.79 -31.42 -23.34
CA PRO A 81 28.78 -32.49 -23.23
C PRO A 81 28.37 -32.84 -21.77
N SER A 82 27.07 -33.05 -21.56
CA SER A 82 26.55 -34.01 -20.56
C SER A 82 26.77 -35.44 -21.08
N PRO A 83 26.73 -36.51 -20.25
CA PRO A 83 25.43 -37.07 -19.81
C PRO A 83 25.43 -37.80 -18.44
N ASP A 84 24.20 -38.19 -18.04
CA ASP A 84 23.84 -39.33 -17.16
C ASP A 84 24.03 -39.16 -15.63
N LYS A 85 23.06 -39.46 -14.74
CA LYS A 85 21.84 -40.28 -14.81
C LYS A 85 20.92 -39.98 -13.58
N PRO A 86 19.68 -40.52 -13.55
CA PRO A 86 18.53 -40.03 -12.79
C PRO A 86 18.18 -40.84 -11.53
N LEU A 87 17.43 -40.24 -10.60
CA LEU A 87 16.63 -40.95 -9.59
C LEU A 87 15.29 -40.22 -9.40
N THR A 88 14.21 -40.71 -10.01
CA THR A 88 13.17 -41.60 -9.45
C THR A 88 12.13 -40.92 -8.54
N ARG A 89 11.05 -40.53 -9.24
CA ARG A 89 9.62 -40.70 -8.91
C ARG A 89 9.33 -41.64 -7.73
N ARG A 90 8.62 -41.13 -6.72
CA ARG A 90 7.77 -41.95 -5.84
C ARG A 90 6.35 -41.39 -5.79
N SER A 91 5.48 -42.01 -6.60
CA SER A 91 4.06 -42.17 -6.29
C SER A 91 3.94 -43.24 -5.20
N GLY A 92 3.10 -42.99 -4.19
CA GLY A 92 2.65 -44.00 -3.25
C GLY A 92 1.13 -44.11 -3.32
N HIS A 93 0.63 -45.18 -3.93
CA HIS A 93 -0.70 -45.76 -3.73
C HIS A 93 -0.46 -47.15 -3.14
N ILE A 94 -1.25 -47.54 -2.13
CA ILE A 94 -1.77 -48.89 -1.81
C ILE A 94 -2.35 -48.78 -0.37
N GLY A 95 -3.65 -49.04 -0.22
CA GLY A 95 -4.32 -49.23 1.07
C GLY A 95 -4.30 -50.70 1.52
N PRO A 96 -5.07 -51.07 2.57
CA PRO A 96 -5.52 -52.44 2.80
C PRO A 96 -7.05 -52.59 2.70
N PRO A 97 -7.54 -53.83 2.43
CA PRO A 97 -8.94 -54.14 2.11
C PRO A 97 -9.75 -54.54 3.35
N THR A 98 -11.07 -54.35 3.30
CA THR A 98 -12.02 -55.29 3.92
C THR A 98 -13.42 -55.08 3.33
N THR A 99 -13.85 -56.08 2.59
CA THR A 99 -15.25 -56.38 2.25
C THR A 99 -16.04 -56.66 3.53
N THR A 100 -17.29 -56.18 3.63
CA THR A 100 -18.49 -57.04 3.77
C THR A 100 -19.75 -56.20 3.54
N THR A 101 -20.50 -56.63 2.53
CA THR A 101 -21.86 -56.27 2.12
C THR A 101 -22.88 -56.51 3.23
N THR A 102 -23.82 -55.58 3.46
CA THR A 102 -25.25 -55.92 3.70
C THR A 102 -26.12 -54.72 3.32
N ALA A 103 -27.16 -55.01 2.54
CA ALA A 103 -28.15 -54.11 1.98
C ALA A 103 -29.07 -53.46 3.03
N ASN A 104 -29.59 -52.26 2.73
CA ASN A 104 -31.05 -52.08 2.54
C ASN A 104 -31.46 -50.62 2.22
N ASN A 105 -32.23 -50.52 1.13
CA ASN A 105 -33.44 -49.70 0.90
C ASN A 105 -33.42 -48.17 1.11
N ASN A 106 -33.60 -47.50 -0.04
CA ASN A 106 -33.98 -46.08 -0.23
C ASN A 106 -35.38 -45.78 0.34
N PRO A 107 -35.77 -44.52 0.64
CA PRO A 107 -36.22 -43.61 -0.42
C PRO A 107 -35.80 -42.13 -0.28
N THR A 108 -35.61 -41.50 -1.45
CA THR A 108 -35.49 -40.06 -1.73
C THR A 108 -36.61 -39.23 -1.06
N PRO A 109 -36.36 -37.96 -0.64
CA PRO A 109 -36.72 -36.84 -1.53
C PRO A 109 -35.83 -35.57 -1.43
N THR A 110 -36.00 -34.70 -2.45
CA THR A 110 -35.71 -33.25 -2.56
C THR A 110 -34.32 -32.72 -2.99
N PRO A 111 -34.26 -31.85 -4.03
CA PRO A 111 -33.05 -31.13 -4.43
C PRO A 111 -32.87 -29.90 -3.53
N THR A 112 -31.99 -30.00 -2.55
CA THR A 112 -31.57 -28.83 -1.76
C THR A 112 -30.42 -28.15 -2.50
N THR A 113 -30.72 -26.98 -3.05
CA THR A 113 -29.78 -25.99 -3.60
C THR A 113 -28.57 -25.84 -2.66
N PRO A 114 -27.32 -25.99 -3.12
CA PRO A 114 -26.18 -25.67 -2.29
C PRO A 114 -26.20 -24.16 -2.00
N PRO A 115 -26.03 -23.73 -0.74
CA PRO A 115 -25.86 -22.31 -0.45
C PRO A 115 -24.60 -21.85 -1.18
N PHE A 116 -24.70 -20.72 -1.89
CA PHE A 116 -23.57 -20.01 -2.46
C PHE A 116 -22.40 -20.02 -1.45
N PRO A 117 -21.17 -20.38 -1.85
CA PRO A 117 -20.04 -20.26 -0.94
C PRO A 117 -19.90 -18.80 -0.57
N ALA A 118 -20.15 -18.50 0.70
CA ALA A 118 -19.89 -17.19 1.27
C ALA A 118 -18.46 -16.81 0.91
N SER A 119 -18.30 -15.66 0.25
CA SER A 119 -17.01 -15.06 -0.06
C SER A 119 -16.09 -15.21 1.15
N PRO A 120 -14.84 -15.69 1.00
CA PRO A 120 -13.97 -15.95 2.14
C PRO A 120 -13.52 -14.61 2.70
N SER A 121 -14.36 -14.03 3.55
CA SER A 121 -14.13 -12.80 4.28
C SER A 121 -12.88 -12.99 5.15
N LEU A 122 -12.15 -11.91 5.36
CA LEU A 122 -11.13 -11.92 6.38
C LEU A 122 -11.81 -12.17 7.73
N PRO A 123 -11.21 -12.97 8.61
CA PRO A 123 -11.78 -13.17 9.93
C PRO A 123 -11.94 -11.80 10.62
N LEU A 124 -13.09 -11.61 11.28
CA LEU A 124 -13.51 -10.38 11.97
C LEU A 124 -12.48 -9.88 13.00
N THR A 125 -11.50 -10.73 13.36
CA THR A 125 -10.44 -10.48 14.32
C THR A 125 -9.17 -9.83 13.75
N THR A 126 -9.06 -9.67 12.43
CA THR A 126 -7.89 -8.96 11.87
C THR A 126 -8.01 -7.45 12.11
N PRO A 127 -6.96 -6.80 12.64
CA PRO A 127 -7.01 -5.36 12.86
C PRO A 127 -7.24 -4.64 11.54
N LEU A 128 -7.94 -3.49 11.58
CA LEU A 128 -8.15 -2.62 10.43
C LEU A 128 -6.99 -1.65 10.21
N THR A 129 -6.06 -1.58 11.16
CA THR A 129 -4.90 -0.69 11.14
C THR A 129 -3.64 -1.45 11.53
N LEU A 130 -2.55 -1.17 10.83
CA LEU A 130 -1.21 -1.71 11.03
C LEU A 130 -0.26 -0.54 11.26
N HIS A 131 0.66 -0.70 12.20
CA HIS A 131 1.65 0.32 12.52
C HIS A 131 3.05 -0.25 12.42
N SER A 132 3.96 0.55 11.89
CA SER A 132 5.39 0.31 12.04
C SER A 132 5.84 0.60 13.47
N PRO A 133 7.01 0.06 13.90
CA PRO A 133 7.59 0.40 15.19
C PRO A 133 7.84 1.92 15.31
N PRO A 134 7.84 2.44 16.54
CA PRO A 134 8.21 3.84 16.79
C PRO A 134 9.67 4.08 16.38
N PRO A 135 10.03 5.33 16.04
CA PRO A 135 11.43 5.68 15.79
C PRO A 135 12.26 5.44 17.06
N PRO A 136 13.56 5.10 16.92
CA PRO A 136 14.49 5.17 18.05
C PRO A 136 14.55 6.60 18.57
N THR A 137 14.70 6.76 19.89
CA THR A 137 14.94 8.09 20.47
C THR A 137 16.34 8.54 20.08
N SER A 138 16.42 9.70 19.43
CA SER A 138 17.67 10.31 18.99
C SER A 138 17.52 11.84 18.98
N ASP A 139 18.62 12.53 19.22
CA ASP A 139 18.80 13.98 19.07
C ASP A 139 19.51 14.34 17.75
N THR A 140 19.86 13.33 16.94
CA THR A 140 20.48 13.54 15.63
C THR A 140 19.51 14.25 14.69
N PRO A 141 19.94 15.32 13.98
CA PRO A 141 19.13 15.95 12.96
C PRO A 141 18.66 14.94 11.93
N LEU A 142 17.36 14.94 11.65
CA LEU A 142 16.78 14.04 10.67
C LEU A 142 17.01 14.57 9.25
N HIS A 143 17.65 13.77 8.42
CA HIS A 143 17.84 14.05 7.00
C HIS A 143 16.88 13.24 6.11
N PRO A 144 16.54 13.72 4.90
CA PRO A 144 15.64 13.02 3.97
C PRO A 144 16.01 11.56 3.69
N GLU A 145 17.30 11.26 3.58
CA GLU A 145 17.87 9.94 3.34
C GLU A 145 17.59 8.96 4.48
N ASP A 146 17.48 9.44 5.73
CA ASP A 146 17.19 8.61 6.91
C ASP A 146 15.78 7.99 6.86
N LEU A 147 14.89 8.54 6.02
CA LEU A 147 13.56 7.98 5.79
C LEU A 147 13.62 6.69 4.95
N ILE A 148 14.70 6.47 4.19
CA ILE A 148 14.87 5.32 3.31
C ILE A 148 15.64 4.24 4.06
N THR A 149 14.95 3.20 4.51
CA THR A 149 15.61 2.05 5.14
C THR A 149 16.46 1.27 4.13
N ASP A 150 17.45 0.50 4.61
CA ASP A 150 18.22 -0.44 3.78
C ASP A 150 17.34 -1.42 3.02
N VAL A 151 16.17 -1.77 3.57
CA VAL A 151 15.22 -2.66 2.91
C VAL A 151 14.55 -1.95 1.73
N LEU A 152 14.13 -0.70 1.91
CA LEU A 152 13.55 0.11 0.84
C LEU A 152 14.60 0.45 -0.24
N ALA A 153 15.83 0.78 0.14
CA ALA A 153 16.91 1.04 -0.80
C ALA A 153 17.22 -0.19 -1.67
N ARG A 154 17.41 -1.37 -1.04
CA ARG A 154 17.61 -2.63 -1.79
C ARG A 154 16.42 -2.99 -2.66
N LEU A 155 15.20 -2.71 -2.21
CA LEU A 155 13.99 -2.91 -3.00
C LEU A 155 14.00 -2.01 -4.24
N ALA A 156 14.35 -0.72 -4.09
CA ALA A 156 14.44 0.23 -5.19
C ALA A 156 15.48 -0.17 -6.23
N SER A 157 16.65 -0.65 -5.80
CA SER A 157 17.67 -1.16 -6.73
C SER A 157 17.21 -2.44 -7.44
N SER A 158 16.70 -3.43 -6.69
CA SER A 158 16.34 -4.75 -7.25
C SER A 158 15.16 -4.71 -8.22
N LEU A 159 14.16 -3.85 -7.97
CA LEU A 159 13.02 -3.71 -8.86
C LEU A 159 13.19 -2.61 -9.92
N ASN A 160 14.30 -1.87 -9.86
CA ASN A 160 14.52 -0.66 -10.64
C ASN A 160 13.38 0.35 -10.45
N LEU A 161 13.48 1.16 -9.40
CA LEU A 161 12.48 2.15 -9.02
C LEU A 161 12.06 3.04 -10.20
N ALA A 162 13.03 3.58 -10.94
CA ALA A 162 12.76 4.46 -12.09
C ALA A 162 11.94 3.76 -13.19
N GLN A 163 12.13 2.44 -13.37
CA GLN A 163 11.36 1.67 -14.35
C GLN A 163 9.93 1.38 -13.87
N ARG A 164 9.72 1.15 -12.58
CA ARG A 164 8.44 0.65 -12.03
C ARG A 164 7.53 1.74 -11.49
N PHE A 165 8.10 2.81 -11.00
CA PHE A 165 7.38 3.97 -10.51
C PHE A 165 7.46 5.07 -11.56
N GLN A 166 6.48 5.06 -12.45
CA GLN A 166 6.30 6.08 -13.49
C GLN A 166 4.95 6.75 -13.25
N PRO A 167 4.90 7.78 -12.38
CA PRO A 167 3.66 8.50 -12.14
C PRO A 167 3.17 9.15 -13.43
N THR A 168 1.88 9.02 -13.69
CA THR A 168 1.22 9.62 -14.86
C THR A 168 1.01 11.12 -14.64
N SER A 169 0.84 11.54 -13.39
CA SER A 169 0.74 12.94 -13.01
C SER A 169 1.40 13.17 -11.66
N GLN A 170 2.04 14.32 -11.54
CA GLN A 170 2.53 14.85 -10.28
C GLN A 170 2.29 16.36 -10.25
N THR A 171 1.45 16.85 -9.33
CA THR A 171 0.98 18.24 -9.33
C THR A 171 2.00 19.22 -8.77
N ARG A 172 2.91 18.74 -7.91
CA ARG A 172 4.01 19.52 -7.33
C ARG A 172 5.17 18.64 -6.90
N PRO A 173 6.37 19.18 -6.66
CA PRO A 173 7.45 18.45 -6.01
C PRO A 173 7.03 17.91 -4.64
N LEU A 174 7.49 16.71 -4.31
CA LEU A 174 7.29 16.10 -3.00
C LEU A 174 8.30 16.67 -2.01
N ARG A 175 7.81 17.12 -0.85
CA ARG A 175 8.66 17.54 0.26
C ARG A 175 9.03 16.29 1.07
N PRO A 176 10.31 16.03 1.38
CA PRO A 176 10.71 14.76 2.01
C PRO A 176 9.94 14.43 3.30
N PHE A 177 9.75 15.42 4.17
CA PHE A 177 9.11 15.26 5.47
C PHE A 177 7.60 15.54 5.47
N GLU A 178 6.96 15.69 4.32
CA GLU A 178 5.51 15.82 4.32
C GLU A 178 4.83 14.46 4.49
N ARG A 179 3.63 14.48 5.08
CA ARG A 179 2.82 13.29 5.30
C ARG A 179 1.81 13.12 4.18
N GLY A 180 1.48 11.87 3.89
CA GLY A 180 0.41 11.50 3.00
C GLY A 180 0.18 10.00 3.02
N TYR A 181 -0.64 9.51 2.10
CA TYR A 181 -0.90 8.08 1.97
C TYR A 181 -1.14 7.69 0.51
N TRP A 182 -0.71 6.48 0.17
CA TRP A 182 -1.21 5.80 -1.02
C TRP A 182 -2.63 5.31 -0.80
N LEU A 183 -3.56 5.71 -1.65
CA LEU A 183 -4.91 5.17 -1.77
C LEU A 183 -4.93 4.12 -2.89
N VAL A 184 -5.39 2.92 -2.57
CA VAL A 184 -5.50 1.80 -3.52
C VAL A 184 -6.92 1.28 -3.51
N ASP A 185 -7.55 1.20 -4.69
CA ASP A 185 -8.80 0.50 -4.89
C ASP A 185 -8.56 -1.02 -4.91
N CYS A 186 -9.12 -1.72 -3.94
CA CYS A 186 -8.99 -3.15 -3.76
C CYS A 186 -10.27 -3.91 -4.16
N ARG A 187 -11.31 -3.25 -4.70
CA ARG A 187 -12.58 -3.90 -5.08
C ARG A 187 -12.38 -4.99 -6.13
N GLY A 188 -11.48 -4.77 -7.08
CA GLY A 188 -11.14 -5.75 -8.13
C GLY A 188 -10.24 -6.91 -7.68
N TRP A 189 -9.82 -6.93 -6.42
CA TRP A 189 -8.97 -7.99 -5.89
C TRP A 189 -9.81 -9.14 -5.35
N ASP A 190 -9.42 -10.37 -5.69
CA ASP A 190 -10.02 -11.54 -5.07
C ASP A 190 -9.67 -11.63 -3.57
N ALA A 191 -10.43 -12.44 -2.85
CA ALA A 191 -10.29 -12.56 -1.40
C ALA A 191 -8.95 -13.19 -0.96
N ALA A 192 -8.33 -14.04 -1.80
CA ALA A 192 -7.02 -14.61 -1.49
C ALA A 192 -5.93 -13.56 -1.60
N LEU A 193 -5.98 -12.72 -2.63
CA LEU A 193 -5.08 -11.59 -2.82
C LEU A 193 -5.20 -10.60 -1.67
N LYS A 194 -6.42 -10.18 -1.32
CA LYS A 194 -6.69 -9.30 -0.16
C LYS A 194 -6.04 -9.82 1.12
N ARG A 195 -6.27 -11.10 1.46
CA ARG A 195 -5.68 -11.74 2.64
C ARG A 195 -4.16 -11.76 2.61
N SER A 196 -3.58 -12.16 1.48
CA SER A 196 -2.12 -12.24 1.34
C SER A 196 -1.45 -10.86 1.36
N ALA A 197 -2.06 -9.85 0.74
CA ALA A 197 -1.59 -8.47 0.75
C ALA A 197 -1.57 -7.89 2.17
N TRP A 198 -2.65 -8.10 2.94
CA TRP A 198 -2.72 -7.65 4.33
C TRP A 198 -1.71 -8.35 5.23
N GLY A 199 -1.58 -9.68 5.10
CA GLY A 199 -0.58 -10.44 5.84
C GLY A 199 0.86 -10.02 5.51
N PHE A 200 1.13 -9.71 4.25
CA PHE A 200 2.41 -9.14 3.82
C PHE A 200 2.67 -7.80 4.50
N LEU A 201 1.74 -6.85 4.42
CA LEU A 201 1.89 -5.52 5.01
C LEU A 201 2.04 -5.57 6.52
N ALA A 202 1.26 -6.41 7.20
CA ALA A 202 1.36 -6.61 8.64
C ALA A 202 2.78 -7.07 9.03
N SER A 203 3.31 -8.05 8.31
CA SER A 203 4.67 -8.56 8.54
C SER A 203 5.75 -7.54 8.17
N TYR A 204 5.55 -6.78 7.08
CA TYR A 204 6.52 -5.82 6.57
C TYR A 204 6.65 -4.61 7.49
N LEU A 205 5.52 -4.05 7.94
CA LEU A 205 5.48 -2.91 8.86
C LEU A 205 5.94 -3.31 10.28
N ALA A 206 5.48 -4.45 10.81
CA ALA A 206 5.89 -4.89 12.15
C ALA A 206 7.41 -5.10 12.30
N LYS A 207 8.09 -5.49 11.21
CA LYS A 207 9.55 -5.62 11.18
C LYS A 207 10.30 -4.28 11.03
N GLY A 208 9.60 -3.17 10.87
CA GLY A 208 10.19 -1.86 10.58
C GLY A 208 10.80 -1.76 9.18
N ALA A 209 10.47 -2.67 8.25
CA ALA A 209 11.09 -2.70 6.92
C ALA A 209 10.78 -1.44 6.10
N ALA A 210 9.61 -0.83 6.31
CA ALA A 210 9.21 0.44 5.69
C ALA A 210 9.70 1.68 6.46
N GLY A 211 10.47 1.51 7.52
CA GLY A 211 10.83 2.59 8.45
C GLY A 211 9.69 2.95 9.39
N TRP A 212 9.98 3.86 10.32
CA TRP A 212 9.01 4.41 11.26
C TRP A 212 8.13 5.47 10.58
N GLY A 213 7.04 5.86 11.24
CA GLY A 213 6.08 6.84 10.68
C GLY A 213 5.28 6.32 9.48
N THR A 214 5.41 5.04 9.15
CA THR A 214 4.57 4.34 8.17
C THR A 214 3.47 3.55 8.89
N SER A 215 2.29 3.53 8.29
CA SER A 215 1.15 2.76 8.79
C SER A 215 0.25 2.38 7.64
N CYS A 216 -0.68 1.47 7.88
CA CYS A 216 -1.62 1.03 6.87
C CYS A 216 -3.00 0.85 7.48
N THR A 217 -4.05 1.32 6.79
CA THR A 217 -5.44 1.15 7.19
C THR A 217 -6.25 0.59 6.02
N ARG A 218 -7.27 -0.20 6.30
CA ARG A 218 -8.26 -0.64 5.32
C ARG A 218 -9.67 -0.45 5.89
N ASP A 219 -10.67 -0.43 5.02
CA ASP A 219 -12.04 -0.63 5.48
C ASP A 219 -12.32 -2.09 5.85
N ALA A 220 -13.44 -2.31 6.53
CA ALA A 220 -13.89 -3.64 6.94
C ALA A 220 -14.05 -4.60 5.75
N GLY A 221 -14.61 -4.11 4.63
CA GLY A 221 -14.82 -4.87 3.40
C GLY A 221 -13.58 -5.00 2.50
N PHE A 222 -12.49 -4.31 2.87
CA PHE A 222 -11.26 -4.26 2.08
C PHE A 222 -11.52 -3.81 0.64
N ALA A 223 -12.45 -2.87 0.47
CA ALA A 223 -12.69 -2.16 -0.76
C ALA A 223 -11.56 -1.18 -1.06
N TRP A 224 -10.89 -0.65 -0.03
CA TRP A 224 -9.74 0.22 -0.19
C TRP A 224 -8.66 -0.05 0.84
N LEU A 225 -7.46 0.41 0.50
CA LEU A 225 -6.30 0.41 1.38
C LEU A 225 -5.67 1.81 1.36
N ARG A 226 -5.30 2.31 2.54
CA ARG A 226 -4.42 3.48 2.69
C ARG A 226 -3.10 3.05 3.29
N VAL A 227 -1.99 3.41 2.65
CA VAL A 227 -0.64 3.19 3.18
C VAL A 227 0.01 4.54 3.42
N TYR A 228 0.08 4.94 4.68
CA TYR A 228 0.64 6.21 5.12
C TYR A 228 2.16 6.15 5.10
N CYS A 229 2.79 7.20 4.58
CA CYS A 229 4.24 7.33 4.51
C CYS A 229 4.68 8.79 4.40
N TRP A 230 6.00 8.99 4.36
CA TRP A 230 6.62 10.28 4.10
C TRP A 230 6.76 10.56 2.60
N GLY A 231 6.80 11.83 2.21
CA GLY A 231 7.04 12.27 0.84
C GLY A 231 8.33 11.71 0.23
N GLY A 232 9.40 11.62 1.03
CA GLY A 232 10.70 11.09 0.58
C GLY A 232 10.68 9.61 0.17
N VAL A 233 9.67 8.84 0.60
CA VAL A 233 9.56 7.41 0.32
C VAL A 233 8.37 7.04 -0.56
N VAL A 234 7.72 8.00 -1.21
CA VAL A 234 6.52 7.74 -2.04
C VAL A 234 6.76 6.66 -3.11
N GLY A 235 7.82 6.80 -3.89
CA GLY A 235 8.19 5.81 -4.91
C GLY A 235 8.59 4.46 -4.31
N HIS A 236 9.35 4.46 -3.20
CA HIS A 236 9.74 3.25 -2.48
C HIS A 236 8.52 2.46 -1.98
N MET A 237 7.55 3.15 -1.38
CA MET A 237 6.32 2.55 -0.91
C MET A 237 5.43 2.06 -2.04
N TYR A 238 5.45 2.70 -3.21
CA TYR A 238 4.79 2.16 -4.39
C TYR A 238 5.35 0.79 -4.80
N LEU A 239 6.66 0.55 -4.67
CA LEU A 239 7.24 -0.77 -4.90
C LEU A 239 6.77 -1.82 -3.88
N VAL A 240 6.55 -1.41 -2.62
CA VAL A 240 5.95 -2.28 -1.61
C VAL A 240 4.53 -2.68 -2.02
N LEU A 241 3.73 -1.71 -2.48
CA LEU A 241 2.38 -1.97 -3.02
C LEU A 241 2.43 -2.90 -4.24
N TYR A 242 3.42 -2.70 -5.12
CA TYR A 242 3.65 -3.53 -6.29
C TYR A 242 3.93 -4.99 -5.93
N LEU A 243 4.77 -5.24 -4.92
CA LEU A 243 5.06 -6.60 -4.46
C LEU A 243 3.88 -7.24 -3.75
N MET A 244 3.30 -6.55 -2.76
CA MET A 244 2.24 -7.13 -1.92
C MET A 244 0.98 -7.47 -2.73
N SER A 245 0.71 -6.69 -3.79
CA SER A 245 -0.43 -6.92 -4.69
C SER A 245 -0.12 -7.90 -5.81
N ARG A 246 1.07 -8.50 -5.86
CA ARG A 246 1.53 -9.34 -7.00
C ARG A 246 1.32 -8.63 -8.33
N ARG A 247 1.72 -7.35 -8.39
CA ARG A 247 1.59 -6.44 -9.55
C ARG A 247 0.17 -5.95 -9.86
N ARG A 248 -0.86 -6.36 -9.12
CA ARG A 248 -2.25 -5.94 -9.36
C ARG A 248 -2.50 -4.46 -9.03
N VAL A 249 -1.61 -3.78 -8.28
CA VAL A 249 -1.66 -2.32 -8.10
C VAL A 249 -1.60 -1.56 -9.44
N LEU A 250 -1.04 -2.17 -10.49
CA LEU A 250 -1.00 -1.56 -11.82
C LEU A 250 -2.40 -1.39 -12.43
N GLU A 251 -3.42 -2.07 -11.91
CA GLU A 251 -4.79 -2.03 -12.42
C GLU A 251 -5.70 -1.11 -11.60
N THR A 252 -5.20 -0.51 -10.52
CA THR A 252 -6.06 0.18 -9.54
C THR A 252 -6.15 1.68 -9.72
N GLY A 253 -5.22 2.30 -10.45
CA GLY A 253 -5.12 3.77 -10.51
C GLY A 253 -4.72 4.36 -9.16
N ALA A 254 -3.62 3.87 -8.57
CA ALA A 254 -3.22 4.27 -7.22
C ALA A 254 -2.84 5.75 -7.15
N GLU A 255 -3.21 6.40 -6.06
CA GLU A 255 -2.97 7.83 -5.82
C GLU A 255 -2.23 8.02 -4.52
N TRP A 256 -1.19 8.85 -4.50
CA TRP A 256 -0.62 9.33 -3.25
C TRP A 256 -1.23 10.70 -2.92
N VAL A 257 -1.98 10.72 -1.83
CA VAL A 257 -2.73 11.87 -1.33
C VAL A 257 -1.91 12.55 -0.24
N GLY A 258 -1.65 13.84 -0.41
CA GLY A 258 -0.90 14.65 0.55
C GLY A 258 -1.70 14.96 1.82
N ALA A 259 -1.05 15.59 2.81
CA ALA A 259 -1.68 16.01 4.06
C ALA A 259 -2.87 16.97 3.85
N GLU A 260 -2.89 17.68 2.72
CA GLU A 260 -3.97 18.58 2.32
C GLU A 260 -5.21 17.84 1.79
N GLY A 261 -5.18 16.50 1.69
CA GLY A 261 -6.29 15.68 1.21
C GLY A 261 -6.44 15.63 -0.31
N THR A 262 -5.49 16.20 -1.05
CA THR A 262 -5.47 16.21 -2.51
C THR A 262 -4.47 15.20 -3.07
N ALA A 263 -4.80 14.57 -4.20
CA ALA A 263 -3.88 13.69 -4.90
C ALA A 263 -2.69 14.49 -5.45
N VAL A 264 -1.48 14.17 -5.00
CA VAL A 264 -0.24 14.83 -5.44
C VAL A 264 0.46 13.99 -6.48
N VAL A 265 0.41 12.66 -6.36
CA VAL A 265 0.97 11.71 -7.33
C VAL A 265 -0.11 10.74 -7.76
N VAL A 266 -0.22 10.50 -9.07
CA VAL A 266 -1.16 9.51 -9.63
C VAL A 266 -0.39 8.52 -10.49
N VAL A 267 -0.62 7.24 -10.28
CA VAL A 267 -0.16 6.17 -11.17
C VAL A 267 -1.39 5.55 -11.83
N ALA A 268 -1.61 5.87 -13.11
CA ALA A 268 -2.81 5.44 -13.82
C ALA A 268 -2.90 3.91 -13.91
N ALA A 269 -4.15 3.42 -13.88
CA ALA A 269 -4.43 2.02 -14.16
C ALA A 269 -3.99 1.69 -15.59
N ARG A 270 -3.28 0.58 -15.76
CA ARG A 270 -3.03 0.02 -17.08
C ARG A 270 -4.35 -0.54 -17.62
N ALA A 271 -4.66 -0.19 -18.86
CA ALA A 271 -5.78 -0.78 -19.56
C ALA A 271 -5.65 -2.30 -19.55
N ALA A 272 -6.73 -2.99 -19.20
CA ALA A 272 -6.82 -4.43 -19.39
C ALA A 272 -6.57 -4.73 -20.87
N LYS A 273 -5.65 -5.65 -21.15
CA LYS A 273 -5.42 -6.10 -22.52
C LYS A 273 -6.74 -6.73 -22.99
N ALA A 274 -7.40 -6.14 -23.97
CA ALA A 274 -8.62 -6.72 -24.55
C ALA A 274 -8.33 -8.16 -24.97
N PRO A 275 -9.24 -9.13 -24.72
CA PRO A 275 -9.05 -10.48 -25.24
C PRO A 275 -8.92 -10.37 -26.76
N ALA A 276 -7.87 -10.98 -27.30
CA ALA A 276 -7.68 -11.04 -28.75
C ALA A 276 -8.94 -11.65 -29.35
N ALA A 277 -9.63 -10.91 -30.22
CA ALA A 277 -10.76 -11.42 -30.97
C ALA A 277 -10.28 -12.65 -31.74
N GLU A 278 -10.73 -13.82 -31.32
CA GLU A 278 -10.46 -15.08 -31.98
C GLU A 278 -11.07 -14.99 -33.39
N GLY A 279 -10.19 -15.05 -34.39
CA GLY A 279 -10.52 -14.87 -35.80
C GLY A 279 -11.60 -15.85 -36.22
N ARG A 280 -12.82 -15.33 -36.39
CA ARG A 280 -13.91 -16.00 -37.10
C ARG A 280 -13.57 -15.96 -38.58
N TRP A 281 -12.96 -17.02 -39.09
CA TRP A 281 -12.82 -17.23 -40.53
C TRP A 281 -14.23 -17.47 -41.11
N GLU A 282 -14.75 -16.53 -41.88
CA GLU A 282 -15.91 -16.77 -42.72
C GLU A 282 -15.50 -17.72 -43.85
N VAL A 283 -16.09 -18.91 -43.86
CA VAL A 283 -16.01 -19.83 -45.00
C VAL A 283 -16.91 -19.26 -46.09
N GLY A 284 -16.29 -18.67 -47.11
CA GLY A 284 -16.97 -18.24 -48.32
C GLY A 284 -17.62 -19.42 -49.03
N GLY A 285 -18.95 -19.43 -49.06
CA GLY A 285 -19.73 -20.23 -49.99
C GLY A 285 -19.76 -19.55 -51.34
N GLY A 286 -19.07 -20.12 -52.33
CA GLY A 286 -19.27 -19.83 -53.74
C GLY A 286 -19.99 -21.01 -54.37
N SER A 287 -21.24 -20.79 -54.79
CA SER A 287 -21.98 -21.63 -55.73
C SER A 287 -21.60 -21.28 -57.17
#